data_AF-A0A7S4C437-F1
#
_entry.id   AF-A0A7S4C437-F1
#
_cell.length_a   1.000
_cell.length_b   1.000
_cell.length_c   1.000
_cell.angle_alpha   90.00
_cell.angle_beta   90.00
_cell.angle_gamma   90.00
#
_symmetry.space_group_name_H-M   'P 1'
#
loop_
_entity.id
_entity.type
_entity.pdbx_description
1 polymer ?
#
loop_
_entity_poly.entity_id
_entity_poly.type
_entity_poly.pdbx_seq_one_letter_code
_entity_poly.pdbx_strand_id
1 'polypeptide(L)'
;FTETRRATIAWSPLMVPKVARAFAMALAAAFLGSVVDAGAEEAAGALNTMLAAGLFFLLGPFVGTAASRWWQIRKDCVGGLWGIVDDLSVYSAVWFNKKTPADKAARELVLRLG
;
A
#
# COMPACT_ATOMS: atom_id res chain seq x y z
N PHE A 1 -15.91 13.95 -2.27
CA PHE A 1 -14.57 13.32 -2.26
C PHE A 1 -13.90 13.67 -0.95
N THR A 2 -14.27 12.90 0.08
CA THR A 2 -14.04 13.17 1.50
C THR A 2 -12.88 12.31 2.00
N GLU A 3 -11.94 12.98 2.68
CA GLU A 3 -10.84 12.45 3.50
C GLU A 3 -10.17 11.12 3.05
N THR A 4 -9.05 11.24 2.32
CA THR A 4 -8.04 10.17 2.27
C THR A 4 -7.31 10.10 3.61
N ARG A 5 -7.94 9.51 4.63
CA ARG A 5 -7.26 9.21 5.90
C ARG A 5 -6.09 8.27 5.60
N ARG A 6 -4.87 8.79 5.80
CA ARG A 6 -3.63 8.04 5.65
C ARG A 6 -3.69 6.84 6.59
N ALA A 7 -3.94 5.66 6.03
CA ALA A 7 -3.72 4.38 6.72
C ALA A 7 -2.22 4.22 6.92
N THR A 8 -1.70 4.93 7.91
CA THR A 8 -0.35 4.81 8.46
C THR A 8 -0.55 4.29 9.87
N ILE A 9 0.26 3.33 10.32
CA ILE A 9 0.15 2.69 11.65
C ILE A 9 0.02 3.70 12.80
N ALA A 10 0.55 4.92 12.62
CA ALA A 10 0.40 6.05 13.52
C ALA A 10 -1.06 6.42 13.90
N TRP A 11 -2.06 6.04 13.09
CA TRP A 11 -3.47 6.35 13.34
C TRP A 11 -4.28 5.20 13.96
N SER A 12 -3.68 4.03 14.18
CA SER A 12 -4.35 2.93 14.88
C SER A 12 -4.14 3.07 16.39
N PRO A 13 -5.16 3.51 17.16
CA PRO A 13 -5.01 3.76 18.60
C PRO A 13 -4.63 2.50 19.39
N LEU A 14 -4.85 1.31 18.80
CA LEU A 14 -4.54 0.02 19.40
C LEU A 14 -3.14 -0.49 19.04
N MET A 15 -2.55 -0.04 17.93
CA MET A 15 -1.22 -0.52 17.50
C MET A 15 -0.07 0.32 18.05
N VAL A 16 -0.24 1.64 18.17
CA VAL A 16 0.77 2.53 18.76
C VAL A 16 1.27 2.05 20.14
N PRO A 17 0.41 1.70 21.13
CA PRO A 17 0.89 1.25 22.43
C PRO A 17 1.58 -0.12 22.38
N LYS A 18 1.18 -1.01 21.46
CA LYS A 18 1.81 -2.34 21.32
C LYS A 18 3.20 -2.22 20.70
N VAL A 19 3.35 -1.39 19.68
CA VAL A 19 4.63 -1.11 19.03
C VAL A 19 5.58 -0.40 20.01
N ALA A 20 5.10 0.58 20.76
CA ALA A 20 5.90 1.28 21.76
C ALA A 20 6.41 0.35 22.86
N ARG A 21 5.57 -0.57 23.36
CA ARG A 21 5.97 -1.58 24.35
C ARG A 21 7.02 -2.55 23.82
N ALA A 22 6.86 -3.03 22.58
CA ALA A 22 7.82 -3.92 21.94
C ALA A 22 9.18 -3.23 21.76
N PHE A 23 9.17 -1.97 21.33
CA PHE A 23 10.39 -1.17 21.18
C PHE A 23 11.07 -0.90 22.54
N ALA A 24 10.29 -0.55 23.57
CA ALA A 24 10.81 -0.33 24.91
C ALA A 24 11.43 -1.60 25.54
N MET A 25 10.81 -2.77 25.33
CA MET A 25 11.36 -4.05 25.79
C MET A 25 12.67 -4.40 25.08
N ALA A 26 12.75 -4.18 23.76
CA ALA A 26 13.99 -4.40 23.01
C ALA A 26 15.12 -3.47 23.52
N LEU A 27 14.80 -2.19 23.75
CA LEU A 27 15.76 -1.19 24.23
C LEU A 27 16.26 -1.52 25.65
N ALA A 28 15.36 -1.95 26.54
CA ALA A 28 15.71 -2.36 27.90
C ALA A 28 16.60 -3.61 27.93
N ALA A 29 16.29 -4.62 27.11
CA ALA A 29 17.07 -5.85 27.03
C ALA A 29 18.51 -5.60 26.57
N ALA A 30 18.71 -4.70 25.61
CA ALA A 30 20.05 -4.37 25.13
C ALA A 30 20.83 -3.43 26.04
N PHE A 31 20.16 -2.48 26.70
CA PHE A 31 20.82 -1.67 27.71
C PHE A 31 21.33 -2.54 28.87
N LEU A 32 20.49 -3.47 29.35
CA LEU A 32 20.88 -4.46 30.35
C LEU A 32 22.03 -5.36 29.85
N GLY A 33 22.01 -5.78 28.58
CA GLY A 33 23.12 -6.52 27.97
C GLY A 33 24.44 -5.73 27.93
N SER A 34 24.40 -4.44 27.56
CA SER A 34 25.58 -3.58 27.48
C SER A 34 26.19 -3.18 28.81
N VAL A 35 25.42 -3.22 29.91
CA VAL A 35 25.91 -2.92 31.26
C VAL A 35 26.58 -4.15 31.88
N VAL A 36 26.29 -5.35 31.40
CA VAL A 36 26.84 -6.61 31.89
C VAL A 36 28.14 -6.99 31.18
N ASP A 37 28.33 -6.64 29.90
CA ASP A 37 29.58 -6.91 29.15
C ASP A 37 30.41 -5.65 28.89
N ALA A 38 31.57 -5.57 29.54
CA ALA A 38 32.59 -4.56 29.27
C ALA A 38 33.40 -4.95 28.01
N GLY A 39 32.86 -4.65 26.83
CA GLY A 39 33.54 -4.85 25.54
C GLY A 39 32.99 -3.91 24.47
N ALA A 40 33.72 -2.84 24.13
CA ALA A 40 33.25 -1.80 23.19
C ALA A 40 32.90 -2.35 21.79
N GLU A 41 33.55 -3.43 21.35
CA GLU A 41 33.27 -4.09 20.06
C GLU A 41 31.98 -4.93 20.10
N GLU A 42 31.72 -5.65 21.19
CA GLU A 42 30.46 -6.40 21.36
C GLU A 42 29.25 -5.47 21.51
N ALA A 43 29.42 -4.35 22.23
CA ALA A 43 28.40 -3.31 22.34
C ALA A 43 28.08 -2.67 20.97
N ALA A 44 29.09 -2.42 20.13
CA ALA A 44 28.89 -1.91 18.78
C ALA A 44 28.19 -2.94 17.85
N GLY A 45 28.54 -4.22 17.99
CA GLY A 45 27.87 -5.32 17.30
C GLY A 45 26.38 -5.41 17.66
N ALA A 46 26.07 -5.40 18.96
CA ALA A 46 24.71 -5.40 19.47
C ALA A 46 23.91 -4.19 18.97
N LEU A 47 24.50 -2.98 19.03
CA LEU A 47 23.87 -1.75 18.54
C LEU A 47 23.54 -1.82 17.04
N ASN A 48 24.45 -2.36 16.22
CA ASN A 48 24.25 -2.50 14.78
C ASN A 48 23.13 -3.51 14.47
N THR A 49 23.08 -4.63 15.19
CA THR A 49 22.00 -5.61 15.04
C THR A 49 20.65 -5.02 15.46
N MET A 50 20.61 -4.19 16.51
CA MET A 50 19.40 -3.49 16.93
C MET A 50 18.93 -2.45 15.91
N LEU A 51 19.85 -1.66 15.37
CA LEU A 51 19.54 -0.67 14.35
C LEU A 51 18.99 -1.36 13.09
N ALA A 52 19.62 -2.47 12.68
CA ALA A 52 19.14 -3.29 11.57
C ALA A 52 17.72 -3.84 11.86
N ALA A 53 17.49 -4.42 13.04
CA ALA A 53 16.18 -4.93 13.43
C ALA A 53 15.10 -3.82 13.47
N GLY A 54 15.44 -2.65 14.01
CA GLY A 54 14.57 -1.47 14.01
C GLY A 54 14.26 -0.98 12.59
N LEU A 55 15.25 -1.00 11.70
CA LEU A 55 15.07 -0.68 10.28
C LEU A 55 14.10 -1.65 9.61
N PHE A 56 14.28 -2.95 9.76
CA PHE A 56 13.36 -3.94 9.18
C PHE A 56 11.95 -3.84 9.79
N PHE A 57 11.86 -3.55 11.08
CA PHE A 57 10.59 -3.35 11.77
C PHE A 57 9.82 -2.12 11.25
N LEU A 58 10.52 -1.05 10.89
CA LEU A 58 9.90 0.14 10.29
C LEU A 58 9.64 -0.03 8.79
N LEU A 59 10.54 -0.73 8.09
CA LEU A 59 10.47 -0.94 6.65
C LEU A 59 9.34 -1.91 6.27
N GLY A 60 9.16 -3.00 7.02
CA GLY A 60 8.14 -4.02 6.74
C GLY A 60 6.73 -3.43 6.58
N PRO A 61 6.23 -2.65 7.55
CA PRO A 61 4.94 -2.00 7.44
C PRO A 61 4.87 -0.91 6.37
N PHE A 62 5.97 -0.18 6.15
CA PHE A 62 6.04 0.80 5.08
C PHE A 62 5.85 0.14 3.70
N VAL A 63 6.62 -0.92 3.43
CA VAL A 63 6.55 -1.70 2.18
C VAL A 63 5.17 -2.35 2.04
N GLY A 64 4.63 -2.93 3.11
CA GLY A 64 3.28 -3.50 3.09
C GLY A 64 2.21 -2.46 2.75
N THR A 65 2.31 -1.26 3.31
CA THR A 65 1.40 -0.14 3.00
C THR A 65 1.56 0.33 1.56
N ALA A 66 2.80 0.45 1.07
CA ALA A 66 3.09 0.84 -0.31
C ALA A 66 2.55 -0.18 -1.32
N ALA A 67 2.76 -1.46 -1.08
CA ALA A 67 2.25 -2.54 -1.91
C ALA A 67 0.71 -2.59 -1.92
N SER A 68 0.07 -2.41 -0.76
CA SER A 68 -1.40 -2.34 -0.67
C SER A 68 -1.95 -1.16 -1.46
N ARG A 69 -1.33 0.02 -1.37
CA ARG A 69 -1.76 1.21 -2.13
C ARG A 69 -1.55 1.03 -3.63
N TRP A 70 -0.41 0.48 -4.03
CA TRP A 70 -0.13 0.14 -5.42
C TRP A 70 -1.20 -0.77 -5.99
N TRP A 71 -1.57 -1.82 -5.24
CA TRP A 71 -2.60 -2.76 -5.66
C TRP A 71 -4.00 -2.11 -5.73
N GLN A 72 -4.34 -1.24 -4.77
CA GLN A 72 -5.59 -0.48 -4.79
C GLN A 72 -5.68 0.43 -6.01
N ILE A 73 -4.63 1.19 -6.34
CA ILE A 73 -4.60 2.03 -7.55
C ILE A 73 -4.81 1.17 -8.80
N ARG A 74 -4.16 0.00 -8.88
CA ARG A 74 -4.35 -0.92 -10.00
C ARG A 74 -5.80 -1.40 -10.11
N LYS A 75 -6.44 -1.78 -9.01
CA LYS A 75 -7.82 -2.28 -9.04
C LYS A 75 -8.83 -1.16 -9.29
N ASP A 76 -8.75 -0.09 -8.51
CA ASP A 76 -9.81 0.91 -8.45
C ASP A 76 -9.68 1.94 -9.58
N CYS A 77 -8.45 2.28 -10.00
CA CYS A 77 -8.24 3.18 -11.12
C CYS A 77 -8.20 2.41 -12.45
N VAL A 78 -7.23 1.51 -12.64
CA VAL A 78 -7.08 0.81 -13.92
C VAL A 78 -8.22 -0.17 -14.13
N GLY A 79 -8.51 -1.03 -13.15
CA GLY A 79 -9.65 -1.96 -13.23
C GLY A 79 -10.99 -1.23 -13.32
N GLY A 80 -11.17 -0.13 -12.58
CA GLY A 80 -12.35 0.73 -12.70
C GLY A 80 -12.52 1.34 -14.09
N LEU A 81 -11.43 1.85 -14.69
CA LEU A 81 -11.44 2.38 -16.06
C LEU A 81 -11.83 1.30 -17.07
N TRP A 82 -11.24 0.10 -16.96
CA TRP A 82 -11.63 -1.02 -17.82
C TRP A 82 -13.10 -1.41 -17.65
N GLY A 83 -13.62 -1.36 -16.42
CA GLY A 83 -15.05 -1.58 -16.17
C GLY A 83 -15.93 -0.55 -16.88
N ILE A 84 -15.55 0.73 -16.86
CA ILE A 84 -16.28 1.80 -17.57
C ILE A 84 -16.25 1.58 -19.08
N VAL A 85 -15.10 1.17 -19.64
CA VAL A 85 -14.97 0.87 -21.07
C VAL A 85 -15.85 -0.33 -21.47
N ASP A 86 -15.92 -1.36 -20.62
CA ASP A 86 -16.78 -2.53 -20.86
C ASP A 86 -18.27 -2.13 -20.81
N ASP A 87 -18.69 -1.38 -19.79
CA ASP A 87 -20.04 -0.85 -19.70
C ASP A 87 -20.39 0.01 -20.92
N LEU A 88 -19.50 0.91 -21.34
CA LEU A 88 -19.69 1.76 -22.52
C LEU A 88 -19.80 0.92 -23.80
N SER A 89 -19.03 -0.16 -23.90
CA SER A 89 -19.11 -1.13 -25.01
C SER A 89 -20.50 -1.78 -25.05
N VAL A 90 -21.01 -2.22 -23.91
CA VAL A 90 -22.35 -2.82 -23.78
C VAL A 90 -23.44 -1.81 -24.16
N TYR A 91 -23.41 -0.60 -23.60
CA TYR A 91 -24.40 0.44 -23.91
C TYR A 91 -24.37 0.84 -25.39
N SER A 92 -23.18 0.99 -25.98
CA SER A 92 -23.06 1.32 -27.40
C SER A 92 -23.60 0.21 -28.30
N ALA A 93 -23.43 -1.07 -27.92
CA ALA A 93 -23.99 -2.20 -28.65
C ALA A 93 -25.53 -2.23 -28.58
N VAL A 94 -26.11 -1.90 -27.43
CA VAL A 94 -27.56 -1.83 -27.23
C VAL A 94 -28.19 -0.66 -27.99
N TRP A 95 -27.55 0.51 -27.94
CA TRP A 95 -28.09 1.74 -28.56
C TRP A 95 -27.96 1.74 -30.08
N PHE A 96 -26.81 1.32 -30.61
CA PHE A 96 -26.52 1.23 -32.04
C PHE A 96 -26.73 -0.19 -32.55
N ASN A 97 -27.89 -0.78 -32.23
CA ASN A 97 -28.17 -2.18 -32.54
C ASN A 97 -28.50 -2.43 -34.01
N LYS A 98 -28.80 -1.39 -34.79
CA LYS A 98 -29.18 -1.55 -36.18
C LYS A 98 -27.89 -1.81 -36.94
N LYS A 99 -27.83 -2.87 -37.75
CA LYS A 99 -26.62 -3.23 -38.53
C LYS A 99 -26.37 -2.27 -39.70
N THR A 100 -26.68 -0.99 -39.54
CA THR A 100 -26.46 0.06 -40.53
C THR A 100 -24.98 0.48 -40.53
N PRO A 101 -24.47 1.02 -41.64
CA PRO A 101 -23.12 1.58 -41.69
C PRO A 101 -22.91 2.72 -40.69
N ALA A 102 -23.95 3.54 -40.43
CA ALA A 102 -23.90 4.65 -39.49
C ALA A 102 -23.75 4.19 -38.04
N ASP A 103 -24.53 3.19 -37.62
CA ASP A 103 -24.43 2.58 -36.28
C ASP A 103 -23.08 1.91 -36.05
N LYS A 104 -22.50 1.29 -37.10
CA LYS A 104 -21.14 0.75 -37.03
C LYS A 104 -20.10 1.85 -36.81
N ALA A 105 -20.17 2.94 -37.57
CA ALA A 105 -19.26 4.08 -37.40
C ALA A 105 -19.41 4.74 -36.02
N ALA A 106 -20.64 4.84 -35.50
CA ALA A 106 -20.90 5.39 -34.17
C ALA A 106 -20.31 4.54 -33.05
N ARG A 107 -20.45 3.20 -33.09
CA ARG A 107 -19.80 2.30 -32.12
C ARG A 107 -18.28 2.39 -32.17
N GLU A 108 -17.71 2.42 -33.38
CA GLU A 108 -16.26 2.53 -33.55
C GLU A 108 -15.72 3.84 -32.98
N LEU A 109 -16.45 4.95 -33.17
CA LEU A 109 -16.09 6.25 -32.59
C LEU A 109 -16.14 6.21 -31.06
N VAL A 110 -17.20 5.65 -30.47
CA VAL A 110 -17.37 5.56 -29.02
C VAL A 110 -16.26 4.69 -28.40
N LEU A 111 -15.94 3.54 -29.00
CA LEU A 111 -14.88 2.65 -28.53
C LEU A 111 -13.47 3.21 -28.71
N ARG A 112 -13.28 4.14 -29.64
CA ARG A 112 -11.97 4.78 -29.89
C ARG A 112 -11.71 5.96 -28.96
N LEU A 113 -12.77 6.63 -28.50
CA LEU A 113 -12.68 7.82 -27.65
C LEU A 113 -12.85 7.52 -26.16
N GLY A 114 -13.52 6.42 -25.81
CA GLY A 114 -13.60 5.88 -24.44
C GLY A 114 -12.35 5.09 -24.07
#